data_AF-A0A351QTZ1-F1
#
_entry.id   AF-A0A351QTZ1-F1
#
_cell.length_a   1.000
_cell.length_b   1.000
_cell.length_c   1.000
_cell.angle_alpha   90.00
_cell.angle_beta   90.00
_cell.angle_gamma   90.00
#
_symmetry.space_group_name_H-M   'P 1'
#
loop_
_entity.id
_entity.type
_entity.pdbx_description
1 polymer ?
#
loop_
_entity_poly.entity_id
_entity_poly.type
_entity_poly.pdbx_seq_one_letter_code
_entity_poly.pdbx_strand_id
1 'polypeptide(L)' 'MTENDTFLTNPRLFEEKANILKALAHPVRLCIVKGLIETGGSNVTNMQNCLNMPQSTISQHIGKLKTFG' A
#
# COMPACT_ATOMS: atom_id res chain seq x y z
N MET A 1 1.05 -3.27 18.75
CA MET A 1 0.20 -2.42 19.59
C MET A 1 -0.23 -3.25 20.76
N THR A 2 0.45 -3.09 21.88
CA THR A 2 -0.07 -3.51 23.18
C THR A 2 -0.98 -2.39 23.70
N GLU A 3 -1.76 -2.65 24.75
CA GLU A 3 -2.73 -1.68 25.31
C GLU A 3 -2.11 -0.34 25.78
N ASN A 4 -0.78 -0.20 25.84
CA ASN A 4 -0.10 1.01 26.36
C ASN A 4 0.77 1.77 25.32
N ASP A 5 0.73 1.40 24.03
CA ASP A 5 1.46 2.14 22.99
C ASP A 5 0.78 3.51 22.71
N THR A 6 1.49 4.61 22.98
CA THR A 6 1.07 5.99 22.64
C THR A 6 2.17 6.66 21.80
N PHE A 7 1.86 7.79 21.16
CA PHE A 7 2.88 8.54 20.40
C PHE A 7 4.05 9.00 21.29
N LEU A 8 3.81 9.28 22.57
CA LEU A 8 4.85 9.71 23.51
C LEU A 8 5.72 8.55 23.99
N THR A 9 5.15 7.35 24.13
CA THR A 9 5.86 6.16 24.63
C THR A 9 6.53 5.37 23.51
N ASN A 10 6.05 5.48 22.28
CA ASN A 10 6.57 4.73 21.14
C ASN A 10 6.43 5.52 19.80
N PRO A 11 7.07 6.69 19.66
CA PRO A 11 6.88 7.56 18.48
C PRO A 11 7.25 6.86 17.17
N ARG A 12 8.31 6.04 17.18
CA ARG A 12 8.79 5.29 16.01
C ARG A 12 7.72 4.34 15.46
N LEU A 13 6.98 3.63 16.32
CA LEU A 13 5.88 2.77 15.88
C LEU A 13 4.84 3.58 15.11
N PHE A 14 4.43 4.74 15.63
CA PHE A 14 3.43 5.59 14.98
C PHE A 14 3.96 6.20 13.68
N GLU A 15 5.24 6.58 13.62
CA GLU A 15 5.89 7.03 12.37
C GLU A 15 5.91 5.93 11.31
N GLU A 16 6.27 4.70 11.69
CA GLU A 16 6.24 3.54 10.80
C GLU A 16 4.82 3.27 10.29
N LYS A 17 3.80 3.31 11.16
CA LYS A 17 2.39 3.19 10.76
C LYS A 17 1.94 4.33 9.85
N ALA A 18 2.32 5.57 10.15
CA ALA A 18 1.98 6.73 9.34
C ALA A 18 2.61 6.63 7.94
N ASN A 19 3.83 6.11 7.83
CA ASN A 19 4.48 5.88 6.54
C ASN A 19 3.74 4.85 5.69
N ILE A 20 3.24 3.75 6.30
CA ILE A 20 2.37 2.79 5.60
C ILE A 20 1.08 3.47 5.14
N LEU A 21 0.43 4.25 5.99
CA LEU A 21 -0.80 4.98 5.62
C LEU A 21 -0.56 5.97 4.47
N LYS A 22 0.59 6.67 4.48
CA LYS A 22 1.02 7.57 3.39
C LYS A 22 1.28 6.82 2.08
N ALA A 23 1.81 5.61 2.16
CA ALA A 23 1.95 4.71 1.01
C ALA A 23 0.60 4.31 0.42
N LEU A 24 -0.42 4.14 1.26
CA LEU A 24 -1.76 3.71 0.85
C LEU A 24 -2.65 4.88 0.38
N ALA A 25 -2.37 6.12 0.76
CA ALA A 25 -3.17 7.32 0.45
C ALA A 25 -3.14 7.71 -1.05
N HIS A 26 -3.61 6.83 -1.93
CA HIS A 26 -3.91 7.08 -3.34
C HIS A 26 -4.92 6.04 -3.83
N PRO A 27 -5.99 6.43 -4.55
CA PRO A 27 -7.07 5.52 -4.94
C PRO A 27 -6.60 4.28 -5.71
N VAL A 28 -5.68 4.47 -6.66
CA VAL A 28 -5.06 3.37 -7.41
C VAL A 28 -4.31 2.39 -6.50
N ARG A 29 -3.54 2.90 -5.52
CA ARG A 29 -2.76 2.04 -4.61
C ARG A 29 -3.68 1.25 -3.69
N LEU A 30 -4.77 1.87 -3.21
CA LEU A 30 -5.81 1.17 -2.44
C LEU A 30 -6.45 0.04 -3.26
N CYS A 31 -6.78 0.30 -4.52
CA CYS A 31 -7.38 -0.72 -5.38
C CYS A 31 -6.41 -1.90 -5.65
N ILE A 32 -5.13 -1.61 -5.90
CA ILE A 32 -4.08 -2.63 -6.04
C ILE A 32 -3.99 -3.49 -4.78
N VAL A 33 -3.89 -2.87 -3.60
CA VAL A 33 -3.76 -3.58 -2.32
C VAL A 33 -5.01 -4.39 -1.99
N LYS A 34 -6.21 -3.83 -2.21
CA LYS A 34 -7.48 -4.55 -2.07
C LYS A 34 -7.49 -5.81 -2.94
N GLY A 35 -7.17 -5.68 -4.22
CA GLY A 35 -7.12 -6.82 -5.14
C GLY A 35 -6.12 -7.89 -4.69
N LEU A 36 -4.93 -7.49 -4.23
CA LEU A 36 -3.94 -8.43 -3.71
C LEU A 36 -4.43 -9.19 -2.46
N ILE A 37 -5.14 -8.52 -1.55
CA ILE A 37 -5.72 -9.15 -0.35
C ILE A 37 -6.82 -10.14 -0.74
N GLU A 38 -7.69 -9.77 -1.68
CA GLU A 38 -8.82 -10.60 -2.12
C GLU A 38 -8.38 -11.83 -2.91
N THR A 39 -7.32 -11.72 -3.73
CA THR A 39 -6.87 -12.81 -4.60
C THR A 39 -5.68 -13.61 -4.05
N GLY A 40 -5.08 -13.16 -2.95
CA GLY A 40 -3.85 -13.76 -2.40
C GLY A 40 -2.58 -13.47 -3.22
N GLY A 41 -2.69 -12.63 -4.25
CA GLY A 41 -1.61 -12.32 -5.19
C GLY A 41 -2.14 -12.06 -6.60
N SER A 42 -1.47 -11.19 -7.36
CA SER A 42 -1.86 -10.85 -8.73
C SER A 42 -0.66 -10.37 -9.53
N ASN A 43 -0.74 -10.51 -10.86
CA ASN A 43 0.26 -9.98 -11.78
C ASN A 43 -0.16 -8.60 -12.32
N VAL A 44 0.82 -7.86 -12.86
CA VAL A 44 0.61 -6.48 -13.32
C VAL A 44 -0.41 -6.40 -14.47
N THR A 45 -0.44 -7.40 -15.34
CA THR A 45 -1.39 -7.49 -16.46
C THR A 45 -2.84 -7.60 -15.97
N ASN A 46 -3.09 -8.40 -14.94
CA ASN A 46 -4.42 -8.52 -14.32
C ASN A 46 -4.85 -7.18 -13.69
N MET A 47 -3.93 -6.50 -12.99
CA MET A 47 -4.23 -5.18 -12.43
C MET A 47 -4.52 -4.13 -13.51
N GLN A 48 -3.84 -4.23 -14.66
CA GLN A 48 -4.07 -3.36 -15.81
C GLN A 48 -5.50 -3.46 -16.33
N ASN A 49 -6.01 -4.68 -16.45
CA ASN A 49 -7.37 -4.93 -16.93
C ASN A 49 -8.43 -4.41 -15.95
N CYS A 50 -8.16 -4.45 -14.64
CA CYS A 50 -9.10 -3.96 -13.62
C CYS A 50 -9.09 -2.43 -13.45
N LEU A 51 -7.94 -1.79 -13.67
CA LEU A 51 -7.76 -0.35 -13.44
C LEU A 51 -7.84 0.49 -14.71
N ASN A 52 -7.78 -0.14 -15.88
CA ASN A 52 -7.79 0.50 -17.20
C ASN A 52 -6.74 1.63 -17.34
N MET A 53 -5.54 1.41 -16.80
CA MET A 53 -4.41 2.34 -16.85
C MET A 53 -3.20 1.71 -17.54
N PRO A 54 -2.25 2.51 -18.04
CA PRO A 54 -1.01 1.99 -18.62
C PRO A 54 -0.21 1.15 -17.61
N GLN A 55 0.40 0.06 -18.09
CA GLN A 55 1.23 -0.84 -17.28
C GLN A 55 2.41 -0.11 -16.61
N SER A 56 2.97 0.92 -17.26
CA SER A 56 4.02 1.79 -16.70
C SER A 56 3.53 2.56 -15.46
N THR A 57 2.28 3.04 -15.49
CA THR A 57 1.66 3.78 -14.37
C THR A 57 1.42 2.84 -13.18
N ILE A 58 0.93 1.63 -13.45
CA ILE A 58 0.74 0.60 -12.41
C ILE A 58 2.08 0.20 -11.80
N SER A 59 3.10 -0.02 -12.63
CA SER A 59 4.46 -0.34 -12.17
C SER A 59 5.03 0.74 -11.26
N GLN A 60 4.80 2.03 -11.56
CA GLN A 60 5.21 3.13 -10.69
C GLN A 60 4.48 3.11 -9.34
N HIS A 61 3.17 2.82 -9.32
CA HIS A 61 2.41 2.69 -8.09
C HIS A 61 2.88 1.50 -7.24
N ILE A 62 3.14 0.34 -7.85
CA ILE A 62 3.71 -0.83 -7.18
C ILE A 62 5.11 -0.53 -6.65
N GLY A 63 5.95 0.13 -7.46
CA GLY A 63 7.29 0.54 -7.05
C GLY A 63 7.26 1.40 -5.79
N LYS A 64 6.35 2.39 -5.74
CA LYS A 64 6.11 3.17 -4.52
C LYS A 64 5.64 2.29 -3.36
N LEU A 65 4.67 1.38 -3.56
CA LEU A 65 4.21 0.50 -2.47
C LEU A 65 5.35 -0.35 -1.87
N LYS A 66 6.27 -0.84 -2.71
CA LYS A 66 7.46 -1.61 -2.27
C LYS A 66 8.46 -0.80 -1.45
N THR A 67 8.49 0.53 -1.54
CA THR A 67 9.43 1.33 -0.74
C THR A 67 8.96 1.57 0.69
N PHE A 68 7.71 1.24 1.03
CA PHE A 68 7.11 1.48 2.34
C PHE A 68 6.86 0.21 3.16
N GLY A 69 7.24 -0.97 2.65
CA GLY A 69 7.13 -2.27 3.33
C GLY A 69 8.43 -3.05 3.18
#